data_AF-A0A653DBW0-F1
#
_entry.id   AF-A0A653DBW0-F1
#
_cell.length_a   1.000
_cell.length_b   1.000
_cell.length_c   1.000
_cell.angle_alpha   90.00
_cell.angle_beta   90.00
_cell.angle_gamma   90.00
#
_symmetry.space_group_name_H-M   'P 1'
#
loop_
_entity.id
_entity.type
_entity.pdbx_description
1 polymer ?
#
loop_
_entity_poly.entity_id
_entity_poly.type
_entity_poly.pdbx_seq_one_letter_code
_entity_poly.pdbx_strand_id
1 'polypeptide(L)'
;MIIYALDRKRVVCHLQDPIKGIVLVFALLYYFFFCRKLMGLQRIFSATTIIVGLFISIDYGLCDEFRCRGYAREKIIDDSGGWSWHTHVAWTAVYVAGLALFAAYFSLLDSYVLDNGEMESHQINIPSSFLSTVSRSVSFPNSNHAASGHYITSSSTDSSHLTKKHSVVHLAMWLHIFGLVIILALFWTDLTPTIGKGKNFAEFLNYTLNGMLCHFEKPVPPNLGPPPCGNVFLFSWFFMCSYVLFVVMSMKFIILSQSAVYTIATMSTALPFVGIWWSLFHVAPHTTGLLIWSPSITGELVCALLGLPIIMVGLYLLCKAHFKDYQWSRIARTNVGSNNAFA
;
A
#
# COMPACT_ATOMS: atom_id res chain seq x y z
N MET A 1 1.16 -4.66 -13.69
CA MET A 1 0.15 -5.71 -13.45
C MET A 1 -1.14 -5.16 -12.84
N ILE A 2 -1.10 -4.46 -11.71
CA ILE A 2 -2.31 -3.85 -11.09
C ILE A 2 -3.09 -2.95 -12.07
N ILE A 3 -2.39 -2.07 -12.78
CA ILE A 3 -3.02 -1.14 -13.75
C ILE A 3 -3.76 -1.90 -14.88
N TYR A 4 -3.17 -2.98 -15.38
CA TYR A 4 -3.79 -3.80 -16.42
C TYR A 4 -4.95 -4.65 -15.90
N ALA A 5 -4.94 -5.05 -14.62
CA ALA A 5 -5.99 -5.89 -14.04
C ALA A 5 -7.17 -5.10 -13.41
N LEU A 6 -6.99 -3.80 -13.12
CA LEU A 6 -7.99 -2.91 -12.52
C LEU A 6 -9.18 -2.56 -13.43
N ASP A 7 -9.14 -2.99 -14.69
CA ASP A 7 -10.27 -2.82 -15.59
C ASP A 7 -11.51 -3.56 -15.05
N ARG A 8 -12.65 -2.87 -15.05
CA ARG A 8 -13.93 -3.40 -14.53
C ARG A 8 -14.36 -4.70 -15.24
N LYS A 9 -13.93 -4.86 -16.50
CA LYS A 9 -14.17 -6.05 -17.32
C LYS A 9 -13.21 -7.21 -17.04
N ARG A 10 -12.12 -6.98 -16.32
CA ARG A 10 -11.12 -8.00 -15.97
C ARG A 10 -11.43 -8.60 -14.60
N VAL A 11 -11.44 -7.75 -13.59
CA VAL A 11 -11.79 -8.12 -12.21
C VAL A 11 -13.13 -7.48 -11.86
N VAL A 12 -14.07 -8.31 -11.43
CA VAL A 12 -15.44 -7.87 -11.10
C VAL A 12 -15.39 -6.82 -10.00
N CYS A 13 -16.13 -5.73 -10.20
CA CYS A 13 -16.04 -4.53 -9.37
C CYS A 13 -16.21 -4.78 -7.87
N HIS A 14 -17.21 -5.56 -7.49
CA HIS A 14 -17.52 -5.87 -6.08
C HIS A 14 -16.39 -6.65 -5.37
N LEU A 15 -15.55 -7.37 -6.12
CA LEU A 15 -14.39 -8.09 -5.59
C LEU A 15 -13.14 -7.22 -5.45
N GLN A 16 -13.05 -6.09 -6.15
CA GLN A 16 -11.80 -5.30 -6.22
C GLN A 16 -11.39 -4.76 -4.84
N ASP A 17 -12.33 -4.17 -4.09
CA ASP A 17 -12.04 -3.54 -2.81
C ASP A 17 -11.76 -4.56 -1.68
N PRO A 18 -12.52 -5.66 -1.55
CA PRO A 18 -12.17 -6.76 -0.67
C PRO A 18 -10.77 -7.34 -0.94
N ILE A 19 -10.44 -7.57 -2.22
CA ILE A 19 -9.13 -8.13 -2.60
C ILE A 19 -7.99 -7.16 -2.27
N LYS A 20 -8.19 -5.83 -2.42
CA LYS A 20 -7.19 -4.83 -1.98
C LYS A 20 -6.87 -4.95 -0.50
N GLY A 21 -7.84 -5.30 0.36
CA GLY A 21 -7.62 -5.49 1.79
C GLY A 21 -6.56 -6.55 2.13
N ILE A 22 -6.40 -7.55 1.25
CA ILE A 22 -5.41 -8.64 1.41
C ILE A 22 -3.97 -8.12 1.33
N VAL A 23 -3.73 -6.93 0.76
CA VAL A 23 -2.40 -6.32 0.66
C VAL A 23 -1.69 -6.20 2.03
N LEU A 24 -2.45 -5.95 3.10
CA LEU A 24 -1.90 -5.85 4.45
C LEU A 24 -1.46 -7.23 4.99
N VAL A 25 -2.16 -8.30 4.61
CA VAL A 25 -1.76 -9.68 4.96
C VAL A 25 -0.45 -10.03 4.26
N PHE A 26 -0.33 -9.72 2.96
CA PHE A 26 0.93 -9.92 2.23
C PHE A 26 2.07 -9.08 2.82
N ALA A 27 1.80 -7.84 3.23
CA ALA A 27 2.79 -6.99 3.88
C ALA A 27 3.34 -7.62 5.18
N LEU A 28 2.46 -8.20 6.02
CA LEU A 28 2.88 -8.93 7.21
C LEU A 28 3.72 -10.15 6.87
N LEU A 29 3.26 -10.98 5.93
CA LEU A 29 4.00 -12.18 5.51
C LEU A 29 5.39 -11.81 5.01
N TYR A 30 5.52 -10.81 4.13
CA TYR A 30 6.81 -10.37 3.63
C TYR A 30 7.69 -9.77 4.71
N TYR A 31 7.12 -9.03 5.66
CA TYR A 31 7.88 -8.52 6.80
C TYR A 31 8.49 -9.67 7.63
N PHE A 32 7.73 -10.74 7.88
CA PHE A 32 8.25 -11.91 8.60
C PHE A 32 9.35 -12.65 7.84
N PHE A 33 9.19 -12.87 6.53
CA PHE A 33 10.14 -13.64 5.73
C PHE A 33 11.40 -12.85 5.33
N PHE A 34 11.25 -11.59 4.89
CA PHE A 34 12.33 -10.81 4.31
C PHE A 34 13.06 -9.94 5.32
N CYS A 35 12.34 -9.26 6.22
CA CYS A 35 12.98 -8.33 7.15
C CYS A 35 13.62 -9.05 8.35
N ARG A 36 13.25 -10.31 8.64
CA ARG A 36 13.73 -11.15 9.77
C ARG A 36 13.71 -10.47 11.16
N LYS A 37 13.09 -9.28 11.29
CA LYS A 37 12.92 -8.57 12.55
C LYS A 37 11.71 -9.18 13.26
N LEU A 38 11.94 -9.76 14.44
CA LEU A 38 10.86 -10.24 15.29
C LEU A 38 9.94 -9.07 15.64
N MET A 39 8.73 -9.09 15.11
CA MET A 39 7.71 -8.10 15.43
C MET A 39 7.25 -8.34 16.87
N GLY A 40 7.33 -7.32 17.72
CA GLY A 40 6.84 -7.43 19.09
C GLY A 40 5.36 -7.82 19.12
N LEU A 41 4.95 -8.63 20.11
CA LEU A 41 3.59 -9.17 20.22
C LEU A 41 2.51 -8.06 20.16
N GLN A 42 2.78 -6.90 20.74
CA GLN A 42 1.89 -5.73 20.68
C GLN A 42 1.68 -5.23 19.24
N ARG A 43 2.73 -5.21 18.40
CA ARG A 43 2.63 -4.78 17.00
C ARG A 43 1.86 -5.79 16.15
N ILE A 44 2.07 -7.09 16.39
CA ILE A 44 1.30 -8.16 15.71
C ILE A 44 -0.18 -8.01 16.06
N PHE A 45 -0.51 -7.91 17.34
CA PHE A 45 -1.91 -7.74 17.80
C PHE A 45 -2.56 -6.48 17.22
N SER A 46 -1.80 -5.38 17.14
CA SER A 46 -2.29 -4.13 16.53
C SER A 46 -2.53 -4.30 15.03
N ALA A 47 -1.62 -4.94 14.31
CA ALA A 47 -1.77 -5.20 12.88
C ALA A 47 -2.93 -6.17 12.58
N THR A 48 -3.12 -7.21 13.38
CA THR A 48 -4.29 -8.12 13.24
C THR A 48 -5.60 -7.39 13.55
N THR A 49 -5.62 -6.47 14.51
CA THR A 49 -6.80 -5.63 14.78
C THR A 49 -7.17 -4.80 13.56
N ILE A 50 -6.18 -4.20 12.87
CA ILE A 50 -6.40 -3.47 11.63
C ILE A 50 -6.94 -4.39 10.53
N ILE A 51 -6.37 -5.59 10.38
CA ILE A 51 -6.84 -6.59 9.40
C ILE A 51 -8.31 -6.96 9.65
N VAL A 52 -8.67 -7.27 10.89
CA VAL A 52 -10.06 -7.59 11.27
C VAL A 52 -10.99 -6.41 10.98
N GLY A 53 -10.59 -5.19 11.34
CA GLY A 53 -11.36 -3.98 11.04
C GLY A 53 -11.53 -3.74 9.54
N LEU A 54 -10.49 -4.01 8.73
CA LEU A 54 -10.56 -3.93 7.27
C LEU A 54 -11.52 -4.97 6.70
N PHE A 55 -11.44 -6.23 7.15
CA PHE A 55 -12.40 -7.27 6.76
C PHE A 55 -13.82 -6.84 7.09
N ILE A 56 -14.12 -6.45 8.33
CA ILE A 56 -15.46 -5.97 8.71
C ILE A 56 -15.92 -4.81 7.81
N SER A 57 -15.01 -3.90 7.44
CA SER A 57 -15.33 -2.76 6.60
C SER A 57 -15.67 -3.10 5.15
N ILE A 58 -15.06 -4.14 4.57
CA ILE A 58 -15.11 -4.40 3.12
C ILE A 58 -15.83 -5.71 2.76
N ASP A 59 -16.05 -6.61 3.72
CA ASP A 59 -16.62 -7.95 3.48
C ASP A 59 -18.03 -7.88 2.87
N TYR A 60 -18.81 -6.86 3.20
CA TYR A 60 -20.12 -6.65 2.59
C TYR A 60 -20.06 -6.50 1.06
N GLY A 61 -18.95 -5.97 0.52
CA GLY A 61 -18.74 -5.89 -0.93
C GLY A 61 -18.70 -7.26 -1.61
N LEU A 62 -18.33 -8.34 -0.89
CA LEU A 62 -18.42 -9.71 -1.43
C LEU A 62 -19.87 -10.18 -1.59
N CYS A 63 -20.79 -9.64 -0.78
CA CYS A 63 -22.20 -9.99 -0.79
C CYS A 63 -23.03 -9.09 -1.71
N ASP A 64 -22.55 -7.89 -2.06
CA ASP A 64 -23.27 -6.93 -2.91
C ASP A 64 -22.93 -7.11 -4.41
N GLU A 65 -23.42 -8.20 -4.99
CA GLU A 65 -23.22 -8.51 -6.42
C GLU A 65 -23.96 -7.54 -7.36
N PHE A 66 -24.82 -6.66 -6.85
CA PHE A 66 -25.62 -5.75 -7.67
C PHE A 66 -25.18 -4.29 -7.55
N ARG A 67 -24.20 -3.94 -6.71
CA ARG A 67 -23.65 -2.58 -6.69
C ARG A 67 -22.20 -2.52 -7.12
N CYS A 68 -21.85 -1.40 -7.74
CA CYS A 68 -20.47 -1.07 -8.06
C CYS A 68 -20.35 0.45 -8.10
N ARG A 69 -19.45 1.02 -7.28
CA ARG A 69 -19.15 2.47 -7.27
C ARG A 69 -20.42 3.33 -7.15
N GLY A 70 -21.30 2.95 -6.23
CA GLY A 70 -22.57 3.65 -5.95
C GLY A 70 -23.70 3.37 -6.97
N TYR A 71 -23.42 2.70 -8.09
CA TYR A 71 -24.40 2.37 -9.11
C TYR A 71 -25.05 1.00 -8.84
N ALA A 72 -26.38 0.95 -8.81
CA ALA A 72 -27.16 -0.28 -8.75
C ALA A 72 -27.29 -0.87 -10.17
N ARG A 73 -26.88 -2.14 -10.32
CA ARG A 73 -26.84 -2.90 -11.56
C ARG A 73 -28.19 -3.60 -11.76
N GLU A 74 -28.70 -3.55 -12.98
CA GLU A 74 -29.83 -4.38 -13.39
C GLU A 74 -29.38 -5.81 -13.78
N LYS A 75 -28.17 -5.95 -14.34
CA LYS A 75 -27.60 -7.24 -14.78
C LYS A 75 -26.11 -7.36 -14.46
N ILE A 76 -25.68 -8.56 -14.05
CA ILE A 76 -24.27 -8.88 -13.73
C ILE A 76 -23.37 -8.82 -14.98
N ILE A 77 -23.94 -9.14 -16.15
CA ILE A 77 -23.24 -9.23 -17.45
C ILE A 77 -22.69 -7.86 -17.91
N ASP A 78 -23.26 -6.75 -17.43
CA ASP A 78 -22.86 -5.40 -17.81
C ASP A 78 -21.40 -5.08 -17.41
N ASP A 79 -20.87 -5.78 -16.41
CA ASP A 79 -19.50 -5.62 -15.90
C ASP A 79 -18.54 -6.70 -16.38
N SER A 80 -18.98 -7.95 -16.48
CA SER A 80 -18.14 -9.07 -16.95
C SER A 80 -17.88 -9.02 -18.46
N GLY A 81 -18.74 -8.31 -19.21
CA GLY A 81 -18.74 -8.39 -20.66
C GLY A 81 -19.02 -9.81 -21.16
N GLY A 82 -18.67 -10.09 -22.41
CA GLY A 82 -18.80 -11.42 -23.02
C GLY A 82 -17.63 -12.38 -22.70
N TRP A 83 -16.91 -12.16 -21.61
CA TRP A 83 -15.73 -12.96 -21.26
C TRP A 83 -16.11 -14.20 -20.46
N SER A 84 -15.31 -15.27 -20.63
CA SER A 84 -15.53 -16.53 -19.93
C SER A 84 -15.14 -16.41 -18.45
N TRP A 85 -15.78 -17.22 -17.60
CA TRP A 85 -15.42 -17.32 -16.18
C TRP A 85 -13.92 -17.60 -15.95
N HIS A 86 -13.33 -18.47 -16.76
CA HIS A 86 -11.89 -18.80 -16.69
C HIS A 86 -11.01 -17.57 -16.89
N THR A 87 -11.39 -16.67 -17.81
CA THR A 87 -10.69 -15.42 -18.07
C THR A 87 -10.73 -14.49 -16.85
N HIS A 88 -11.87 -14.40 -16.17
CA HIS A 88 -12.01 -13.61 -14.94
C HIS A 88 -11.18 -14.17 -13.78
N VAL A 89 -11.14 -15.50 -13.61
CA VAL A 89 -10.30 -16.14 -12.59
C VAL A 89 -8.82 -15.86 -12.85
N ALA A 90 -8.37 -15.98 -14.11
CA ALA A 90 -6.98 -15.69 -14.49
C ALA A 90 -6.59 -14.24 -14.18
N TRP A 91 -7.44 -13.27 -14.55
CA TRP A 91 -7.19 -11.85 -14.25
C TRP A 91 -7.24 -11.53 -12.76
N THR A 92 -8.13 -12.19 -12.01
CA THR A 92 -8.17 -12.08 -10.55
C THR A 92 -6.89 -12.60 -9.91
N ALA A 93 -6.36 -13.74 -10.37
CA ALA A 93 -5.08 -14.26 -9.90
C ALA A 93 -3.91 -13.31 -10.22
N VAL A 94 -3.88 -12.74 -11.43
CA VAL A 94 -2.92 -11.70 -11.83
C VAL A 94 -3.03 -10.46 -10.94
N TYR A 95 -4.26 -10.07 -10.56
CA TYR A 95 -4.50 -8.95 -9.67
C TYR A 95 -3.97 -9.20 -8.26
N VAL A 96 -4.25 -10.37 -7.68
CA VAL A 96 -3.72 -10.80 -6.37
C VAL A 96 -2.19 -10.86 -6.40
N ALA A 97 -1.59 -11.43 -7.45
CA ALA A 97 -0.13 -11.43 -7.62
C ALA A 97 0.43 -9.99 -7.72
N GLY A 98 -0.28 -9.09 -8.40
CA GLY A 98 0.07 -7.67 -8.44
C GLY A 98 0.06 -7.00 -7.07
N LEU A 99 -0.95 -7.27 -6.23
CA LEU A 99 -1.02 -6.76 -4.86
C LEU A 99 0.08 -7.34 -3.97
N ALA A 100 0.41 -8.62 -4.16
CA ALA A 100 1.54 -9.24 -3.48
C ALA A 100 2.86 -8.56 -3.90
N LEU A 101 3.09 -8.30 -5.19
CA LEU A 101 4.26 -7.55 -5.65
C LEU A 101 4.30 -6.12 -5.11
N PHE A 102 3.15 -5.46 -4.96
CA PHE A 102 3.06 -4.14 -4.35
C PHE A 102 3.46 -4.17 -2.86
N ALA A 103 2.98 -5.15 -2.09
CA ALA A 103 3.41 -5.33 -0.71
C ALA A 103 4.91 -5.68 -0.60
N ALA A 104 5.42 -6.51 -1.51
CA ALA A 104 6.84 -6.83 -1.59
C ALA A 104 7.67 -5.58 -1.92
N TYR A 105 7.21 -4.74 -2.84
CA TYR A 105 7.86 -3.48 -3.19
C TYR A 105 8.07 -2.56 -1.97
N PHE A 106 7.03 -2.34 -1.16
CA PHE A 106 7.16 -1.54 0.07
C PHE A 106 8.06 -2.21 1.12
N SER A 107 8.04 -3.53 1.21
CA SER A 107 8.90 -4.28 2.14
C SER A 107 10.38 -4.22 1.75
N LEU A 108 10.67 -4.33 0.45
CA LEU A 108 12.02 -4.17 -0.11
C LEU A 108 12.49 -2.72 0.00
N LEU A 109 11.60 -1.76 -0.22
CA LEU A 109 11.90 -0.34 -0.07
C LEU A 109 12.25 0.00 1.38
N ASP A 110 11.51 -0.52 2.35
CA ASP A 110 11.82 -0.39 3.78
C ASP A 110 13.21 -0.97 4.10
N SER A 111 13.51 -2.17 3.57
CA SER A 111 14.82 -2.80 3.72
C SER A 111 15.94 -1.94 3.12
N TYR A 112 15.75 -1.39 1.92
CA TYR A 112 16.73 -0.52 1.26
C TYR A 112 16.93 0.83 1.99
N VAL A 113 15.86 1.41 2.51
CA VAL A 113 15.93 2.65 3.30
C VAL A 113 16.66 2.43 4.62
N LEU A 114 16.44 1.27 5.26
CA LEU A 114 17.12 0.89 6.49
C LEU A 114 18.60 0.54 6.27
N ASP A 115 18.94 -0.23 5.24
CA ASP A 115 20.31 -0.67 4.96
C ASP A 115 21.24 0.52 4.65
N ASN A 116 20.74 1.50 3.90
CA ASN A 116 21.46 2.77 3.67
C ASN A 116 21.53 3.69 4.90
N GLY A 117 20.67 3.49 5.89
CA GLY A 117 20.67 4.22 7.16
C GLY A 117 21.51 3.54 8.26
N GLU A 118 21.72 2.23 8.16
CA GLU A 118 22.45 1.40 9.13
C GLU A 118 23.85 0.99 8.65
N MET A 119 24.26 1.31 7.41
CA MET A 119 25.63 1.05 6.94
C MET A 119 26.73 1.77 7.73
N GLU A 120 26.38 2.69 8.63
CA GLU A 120 27.30 3.30 9.61
C GLU A 120 27.15 2.79 11.06
N SER A 121 26.19 1.92 11.35
CA SER A 121 26.06 1.34 12.70
C SER A 121 25.24 0.06 12.69
N HIS A 122 25.94 -1.09 12.68
CA HIS A 122 25.78 -2.20 13.63
C HIS A 122 26.02 -3.60 13.03
N GLN A 123 27.20 -4.17 13.33
CA GLN A 123 27.22 -5.55 13.84
C GLN A 123 26.59 -5.53 15.24
N ILE A 124 25.27 -5.66 15.34
CA ILE A 124 24.65 -6.06 16.62
C ILE A 124 24.61 -7.58 16.62
N ASN A 125 25.54 -8.18 17.36
CA ASN A 125 25.35 -9.52 17.89
C ASN A 125 24.10 -9.47 18.80
N ILE A 126 23.00 -10.07 18.34
CA ILE A 126 21.80 -10.25 19.16
C ILE A 126 22.16 -11.32 20.21
N PRO A 127 22.22 -10.98 21.52
CA PRO A 127 22.38 -12.01 22.53
C PRO A 127 21.11 -12.87 22.54
N SER A 128 21.30 -14.18 22.56
CA SER A 128 20.28 -15.25 22.56
C SER A 128 19.33 -15.23 23.78
N SER A 129 19.30 -14.15 24.56
CA SER A 129 18.49 -14.00 25.77
C SER A 129 17.10 -13.38 25.53
N PHE A 130 16.76 -12.96 24.31
CA PHE A 130 15.45 -12.35 24.00
C PHE A 130 14.30 -13.35 23.79
N LEU A 131 14.57 -14.66 23.86
CA LEU A 131 13.56 -15.68 24.15
C LEU A 131 13.52 -15.98 25.66
N SER A 132 13.44 -14.94 26.47
CA SER A 132 13.06 -15.06 27.88
C SER A 132 11.54 -14.93 27.95
N THR A 133 10.86 -16.07 27.79
CA THR A 133 9.50 -16.31 28.28
C THR A 133 9.27 -15.71 29.67
N VAL A 134 8.02 -15.37 29.95
CA VAL A 134 7.41 -14.70 31.14
C VAL A 134 7.79 -15.27 32.54
N SER A 135 8.76 -16.19 32.67
CA SER A 135 9.16 -16.78 33.95
C SER A 135 10.24 -16.02 34.74
N ARG A 136 10.92 -15.02 34.16
CA ARG A 136 12.12 -14.42 34.77
C ARG A 136 11.87 -13.29 35.77
N SER A 137 10.62 -12.89 36.01
CA SER A 137 10.28 -11.83 36.98
C SER A 137 10.28 -12.28 38.44
N VAL A 138 10.64 -13.54 38.76
CA VAL A 138 10.58 -14.05 40.15
C VAL A 138 11.86 -14.77 40.61
N SER A 139 12.92 -14.86 39.80
CA SER A 139 14.11 -15.63 40.18
C SER A 139 15.41 -14.81 40.14
N PHE A 140 15.70 -14.21 41.29
CA PHE A 140 17.02 -14.03 41.92
C PHE A 140 17.91 -12.82 41.57
N PRO A 141 18.77 -12.42 42.54
CA PRO A 141 19.20 -11.07 42.81
C PRO A 141 20.67 -10.86 42.42
N ASN A 142 21.07 -9.59 42.47
CA ASN A 142 22.43 -9.08 42.70
C ASN A 142 23.58 -10.12 42.65
N SER A 143 24.32 -10.16 41.54
CA SER A 143 25.66 -10.76 41.51
C SER A 143 26.58 -9.92 40.62
N ASN A 144 27.38 -9.08 41.28
CA ASN A 144 28.60 -8.52 40.74
C ASN A 144 29.52 -9.66 40.31
N HIS A 145 29.88 -9.76 39.02
CA HIS A 145 31.15 -10.37 38.64
C HIS A 145 31.65 -9.79 37.31
N ALA A 146 32.87 -9.26 37.41
CA ALA A 146 33.68 -8.75 36.34
C ALA A 146 34.03 -9.84 35.32
N ALA A 147 33.96 -9.50 34.03
CA ALA A 147 34.67 -10.20 32.97
C ALA A 147 35.31 -9.14 32.06
N SER A 148 36.64 -9.17 32.08
CA SER A 148 37.57 -8.29 31.39
C SER A 148 37.83 -8.72 29.94
N GLY A 149 37.96 -7.73 29.04
CA GLY A 149 39.02 -7.71 28.02
C GLY A 149 38.70 -8.22 26.61
N HIS A 150 38.44 -7.31 25.67
CA HIS A 150 39.38 -6.99 24.58
C HIS A 150 38.78 -5.86 23.71
N TYR A 151 39.32 -4.64 23.82
CA TYR A 151 39.00 -3.53 22.93
C TYR A 151 40.21 -3.26 22.04
N ILE A 152 40.01 -3.41 20.73
CA ILE A 152 40.92 -2.91 19.70
C ILE A 152 40.61 -1.42 19.56
N THR A 153 41.59 -0.59 19.90
CA THR A 153 41.62 0.85 19.66
C THR A 153 41.83 1.11 18.16
N SER A 154 40.86 1.73 17.50
CA SER A 154 41.12 2.51 16.29
C SER A 154 40.63 3.94 16.50
N SER A 155 41.61 4.83 16.48
CA SER A 155 41.54 6.27 16.60
C SER A 155 40.49 6.94 15.73
N SER A 156 39.89 7.98 16.30
CA SER A 156 39.17 9.07 15.66
C SER A 156 39.73 9.49 14.31
N THR A 157 38.86 9.59 13.31
CA THR A 157 39.02 10.57 12.23
C THR A 157 37.69 11.26 12.05
N ASP A 158 37.65 12.54 12.43
CA ASP A 158 36.66 13.48 11.92
C ASP A 158 36.61 13.34 10.41
N SER A 159 35.50 12.82 9.90
CA SER A 159 35.09 13.07 8.52
C SER A 159 33.64 13.49 8.56
N SER A 160 33.46 14.78 8.33
CA SER A 160 32.24 15.43 7.87
C SER A 160 31.83 14.83 6.52
N HIS A 161 31.46 13.56 6.49
CA HIS A 161 30.93 12.93 5.30
C HIS A 161 29.42 13.15 5.31
N LEU A 162 29.01 14.22 4.61
CA LEU A 162 27.66 14.47 4.13
C LEU A 162 26.88 13.15 4.02
N THR A 163 25.90 12.96 4.89
CA THR A 163 24.81 12.02 4.64
C THR A 163 24.30 12.34 3.25
N LYS A 164 24.57 11.45 2.28
CA LYS A 164 24.09 11.59 0.92
C LYS A 164 22.58 11.39 1.00
N LYS A 165 21.85 12.43 1.40
CA LYS A 165 20.39 12.47 1.44
C LYS A 165 19.94 12.31 -0.01
N HIS A 166 19.78 11.06 -0.43
CA HIS A 166 19.15 10.77 -1.70
C HIS A 166 17.78 11.44 -1.66
N SER A 167 17.59 12.42 -2.56
CA SER A 167 16.34 13.16 -2.63
C SER A 167 15.20 12.15 -2.83
N VAL A 168 14.19 12.22 -1.94
CA VAL A 168 13.00 11.36 -2.00
C VAL A 168 12.35 11.43 -3.39
N VAL A 169 12.37 12.62 -4.00
CA VAL A 169 11.86 12.87 -5.34
C VAL A 169 12.69 12.16 -6.40
N HIS A 170 14.01 12.11 -6.24
CA HIS A 170 14.89 11.40 -7.16
C HIS A 170 14.67 9.89 -7.12
N LEU A 171 14.54 9.31 -5.91
CA LEU A 171 14.20 7.90 -5.75
C LEU A 171 12.82 7.58 -6.36
N ALA A 172 11.81 8.39 -6.05
CA ALA A 172 10.47 8.24 -6.61
C ALA A 172 10.48 8.33 -8.14
N MET A 173 11.23 9.25 -8.72
CA MET A 173 11.38 9.42 -10.17
C MET A 173 11.96 8.15 -10.82
N TRP A 174 13.07 7.62 -10.31
CA TRP A 174 13.66 6.39 -10.86
C TRP A 174 12.71 5.20 -10.77
N LEU A 175 12.00 5.04 -9.66
CA LEU A 175 11.01 3.97 -9.50
C LEU A 175 9.88 4.07 -10.54
N HIS A 176 9.45 5.29 -10.89
CA HIS A 176 8.45 5.50 -11.95
C HIS A 176 9.01 5.28 -13.34
N ILE A 177 10.26 5.65 -13.61
CA ILE A 177 10.93 5.36 -14.89
C ILE A 177 11.01 3.84 -15.11
N PHE A 178 11.47 3.08 -14.12
CA PHE A 178 11.49 1.62 -14.21
C PHE A 178 10.08 1.04 -14.32
N GLY A 179 9.12 1.58 -13.56
CA GLY A 179 7.71 1.20 -13.67
C GLY A 179 7.16 1.41 -15.08
N LEU A 180 7.48 2.53 -15.73
CA LEU A 180 7.08 2.83 -17.10
C LEU A 180 7.69 1.83 -18.09
N VAL A 181 8.99 1.53 -17.96
CA VAL A 181 9.66 0.52 -18.81
C VAL A 181 8.98 -0.85 -18.66
N ILE A 182 8.64 -1.26 -17.44
CA ILE A 182 7.92 -2.52 -17.19
C ILE A 182 6.52 -2.49 -17.80
N ILE A 183 5.77 -1.39 -17.66
CA ILE A 183 4.45 -1.22 -18.26
C ILE A 183 4.57 -1.36 -19.79
N LEU A 184 5.51 -0.64 -20.40
CA LEU A 184 5.78 -0.71 -21.83
C LEU A 184 6.15 -2.14 -22.24
N ALA A 185 7.02 -2.85 -21.50
CA ALA A 185 7.37 -4.23 -21.80
C ALA A 185 6.18 -5.21 -21.71
N LEU A 186 5.11 -4.85 -21.00
CA LEU A 186 3.91 -5.67 -20.82
C LEU A 186 2.77 -5.31 -21.80
N PHE A 187 3.01 -4.46 -22.80
CA PHE A 187 1.97 -4.04 -23.76
C PHE A 187 1.29 -5.24 -24.48
N TRP A 188 2.04 -6.31 -24.71
CA TRP A 188 1.57 -7.52 -25.40
C TRP A 188 0.45 -8.26 -24.65
N THR A 189 0.32 -8.04 -23.33
CA THR A 189 -0.74 -8.66 -22.52
C THR A 189 -2.15 -8.24 -22.99
N ASP A 190 -2.29 -7.06 -23.58
CA ASP A 190 -3.55 -6.57 -24.15
C ASP A 190 -3.83 -7.08 -25.58
N LEU A 191 -2.81 -7.65 -26.25
CA LEU A 191 -2.88 -8.23 -27.60
C LEU A 191 -3.15 -9.74 -27.60
N THR A 192 -3.15 -10.36 -26.42
CA THR A 192 -3.32 -11.82 -26.32
C THR A 192 -4.77 -12.18 -26.65
N PRO A 193 -5.03 -13.00 -27.68
CA PRO A 193 -6.40 -13.40 -28.02
C PRO A 193 -7.03 -14.12 -26.82
N THR A 194 -8.32 -13.93 -26.58
CA THR A 194 -9.14 -14.44 -25.45
C THR A 194 -8.94 -13.79 -24.07
N ILE A 195 -7.79 -13.15 -23.80
CA ILE A 195 -7.46 -12.56 -22.49
C ILE A 195 -7.30 -11.03 -22.58
N GLY A 196 -6.87 -10.54 -23.74
CA GLY A 196 -6.63 -9.13 -24.06
C GLY A 196 -7.88 -8.41 -24.60
N LYS A 197 -7.80 -7.08 -24.65
CA LYS A 197 -8.86 -6.22 -25.21
C LYS A 197 -8.77 -6.08 -26.73
N GLY A 198 -7.56 -6.03 -27.27
CA GLY A 198 -7.34 -5.87 -28.70
C GLY A 198 -7.18 -7.23 -29.37
N LYS A 199 -7.79 -7.41 -30.54
CA LYS A 199 -7.59 -8.61 -31.36
C LYS A 199 -6.29 -8.50 -32.16
N ASN A 200 -5.97 -7.27 -32.61
CA ASN A 200 -4.81 -6.97 -33.46
C ASN A 200 -4.07 -5.72 -32.98
N PHE A 201 -2.81 -5.55 -33.42
CA PHE A 201 -1.98 -4.40 -33.07
C PHE A 201 -2.60 -3.04 -33.48
N ALA A 202 -3.24 -2.97 -34.65
CA ALA A 202 -3.91 -1.76 -35.12
C ALA A 202 -5.07 -1.33 -34.20
N GLU A 203 -5.83 -2.29 -33.68
CA GLU A 203 -6.94 -2.05 -32.76
C GLU A 203 -6.42 -1.57 -31.39
N PHE A 204 -5.35 -2.19 -30.89
CA PHE A 204 -4.64 -1.73 -29.70
C PHE A 204 -4.13 -0.28 -29.83
N LEU A 205 -3.53 0.06 -30.97
CA LEU A 205 -3.04 1.41 -31.20
C LEU A 205 -4.19 2.42 -31.25
N ASN A 206 -5.31 2.05 -31.90
CA ASN A 206 -6.51 2.88 -31.94
C ASN A 206 -7.09 3.11 -30.53
N TYR A 207 -7.19 2.06 -29.70
CA TYR A 207 -7.62 2.21 -28.30
C TYR A 207 -6.68 3.07 -27.47
N THR A 208 -5.36 2.92 -27.67
CA THR A 208 -4.36 3.71 -26.97
C THR A 208 -4.46 5.18 -27.37
N LEU A 209 -4.58 5.47 -28.67
CA LEU A 209 -4.71 6.83 -29.20
C LEU A 209 -6.00 7.49 -28.73
N ASN A 210 -7.14 6.80 -28.83
CA ASN A 210 -8.42 7.31 -28.33
C ASN A 210 -8.40 7.55 -26.82
N GLY A 211 -7.75 6.66 -26.05
CA GLY A 211 -7.52 6.86 -24.63
C GLY A 211 -6.74 8.14 -24.36
N MET A 212 -5.60 8.33 -25.04
CA MET A 212 -4.80 9.54 -24.89
C MET A 212 -5.56 10.82 -25.28
N LEU A 213 -6.32 10.79 -26.38
CA LEU A 213 -7.18 11.91 -26.77
C LEU A 213 -8.19 12.23 -25.65
N CYS A 214 -8.88 11.23 -25.10
CA CYS A 214 -9.82 11.47 -24.00
C CYS A 214 -9.18 12.03 -22.71
N HIS A 215 -7.90 11.73 -22.48
CA HIS A 215 -7.17 12.22 -21.30
C HIS A 215 -6.61 13.64 -21.48
N PHE A 216 -6.30 14.08 -22.70
CA PHE A 216 -5.61 15.35 -22.97
C PHE A 216 -6.40 16.37 -23.79
N GLU A 217 -7.41 15.93 -24.54
CA GLU A 217 -8.24 16.82 -25.34
C GLU A 217 -9.26 17.54 -24.44
N LYS A 218 -9.35 18.86 -24.59
CA LYS A 218 -10.30 19.66 -23.81
C LYS A 218 -11.73 19.32 -24.23
N PRO A 219 -12.68 19.26 -23.28
CA PRO A 219 -14.07 19.03 -23.62
C PRO A 219 -14.55 20.12 -24.59
N VAL A 220 -15.15 19.67 -25.69
CA VAL A 220 -15.77 20.55 -26.69
C VAL A 220 -16.89 21.35 -26.01
N PRO A 221 -17.06 22.65 -26.33
CA PRO A 221 -18.15 23.44 -25.76
C PRO A 221 -19.51 22.76 -25.99
N PRO A 222 -20.44 22.83 -25.02
CA PRO A 222 -21.73 22.11 -25.06
C PRO A 222 -22.59 22.45 -26.29
N ASN A 223 -22.27 23.52 -26.99
CA ASN A 223 -22.97 23.99 -28.19
C ASN A 223 -22.63 23.19 -29.46
N LEU A 224 -21.62 22.31 -29.45
CA LEU A 224 -21.20 21.51 -30.60
C LEU A 224 -21.51 20.01 -30.48
N GLY A 225 -22.31 19.61 -29.48
CA GLY A 225 -22.73 18.22 -29.24
C GLY A 225 -22.12 17.60 -27.97
N PRO A 226 -22.56 16.39 -27.60
CA PRO A 226 -22.03 15.69 -26.43
C PRO A 226 -20.53 15.38 -26.63
N PRO A 227 -19.66 15.72 -25.67
CA PRO A 227 -18.23 15.43 -25.81
C PRO A 227 -18.00 13.92 -25.84
N PRO A 228 -17.25 13.38 -26.82
CA PRO A 228 -17.07 11.94 -27.00
C PRO A 228 -16.40 11.24 -25.79
N CYS A 229 -15.68 12.01 -24.97
CA CYS A 229 -14.92 11.53 -23.82
C CYS A 229 -15.47 11.99 -22.46
N GLY A 230 -16.63 12.66 -22.42
CA GLY A 230 -17.21 13.17 -21.17
C GLY A 230 -16.24 14.04 -20.35
N ASN A 231 -16.26 13.87 -19.02
CA ASN A 231 -15.37 14.57 -18.09
C ASN A 231 -14.03 13.85 -17.81
N VAL A 232 -13.62 12.90 -18.66
CA VAL A 232 -12.38 12.10 -18.45
C VAL A 232 -11.15 12.99 -18.30
N PHE A 233 -11.03 14.06 -19.08
CA PHE A 233 -9.95 15.05 -18.95
C PHE A 233 -9.81 15.57 -17.51
N LEU A 234 -10.91 16.01 -16.89
CA LEU A 234 -10.90 16.60 -15.56
C LEU A 234 -10.55 15.55 -14.50
N PHE A 235 -11.18 14.37 -14.54
CA PHE A 235 -10.87 13.28 -13.61
C PHE A 235 -9.43 12.79 -13.75
N SER A 236 -8.89 12.76 -14.96
CA SER A 236 -7.50 12.40 -15.24
C SER A 236 -6.52 13.33 -14.54
N TRP A 237 -6.70 14.64 -14.67
CA TRP A 237 -5.82 15.62 -14.03
C TRP A 237 -5.90 15.57 -12.51
N PHE A 238 -7.11 15.46 -11.95
CA PHE A 238 -7.26 15.27 -10.51
C PHE A 238 -6.58 13.99 -10.03
N PHE A 239 -6.77 12.88 -10.75
CA PHE A 239 -6.11 11.62 -10.43
C PHE A 239 -4.57 11.74 -10.49
N MET A 240 -4.02 12.35 -11.53
CA MET A 240 -2.57 12.54 -11.68
C MET A 240 -1.99 13.38 -10.55
N CYS A 241 -2.62 14.50 -10.20
CA CYS A 241 -2.20 15.35 -9.09
C CYS A 241 -2.27 14.61 -7.75
N SER A 242 -3.37 13.91 -7.47
CA SER A 242 -3.53 13.10 -6.26
C SER A 242 -2.53 11.94 -6.20
N TYR A 243 -2.23 11.31 -7.33
CA TYR A 243 -1.27 10.21 -7.41
C TYR A 243 0.16 10.67 -7.14
N VAL A 244 0.59 11.79 -7.74
CA VAL A 244 1.92 12.38 -7.47
C VAL A 244 2.06 12.74 -5.98
N LEU A 245 1.03 13.35 -5.40
CA LEU A 245 1.00 13.65 -3.97
C LEU A 245 1.09 12.38 -3.13
N PHE A 246 0.30 11.35 -3.47
CA PHE A 246 0.32 10.05 -2.80
C PHE A 246 1.72 9.41 -2.84
N VAL A 247 2.39 9.39 -4.00
CA VAL A 247 3.74 8.83 -4.15
C VAL A 247 4.74 9.59 -3.27
N VAL A 248 4.74 10.91 -3.31
CA VAL A 248 5.69 11.71 -2.51
C VAL A 248 5.43 11.55 -1.02
N MET A 249 4.15 11.59 -0.60
CA MET A 249 3.79 11.45 0.80
C MET A 249 4.03 10.04 1.33
N SER A 250 3.73 9.00 0.55
CA SER A 250 4.02 7.61 0.94
C SER A 250 5.51 7.35 1.11
N MET A 251 6.34 7.88 0.20
CA MET A 251 7.79 7.79 0.29
C MET A 251 8.35 8.55 1.51
N LYS A 252 7.84 9.74 1.80
CA LYS A 252 8.21 10.45 3.03
C LYS A 252 7.75 9.70 4.28
N PHE A 253 6.55 9.11 4.24
CA PHE A 253 5.96 8.39 5.35
C PHE A 253 6.73 7.09 5.64
N ILE A 254 7.13 6.32 4.64
CA ILE A 254 7.95 5.11 4.86
C ILE A 254 9.32 5.47 5.42
N ILE A 255 9.96 6.55 4.95
CA ILE A 255 11.25 7.02 5.48
C ILE A 255 11.11 7.49 6.93
N LEU A 256 10.03 8.20 7.26
CA LEU A 256 9.77 8.68 8.62
C LEU A 256 9.41 7.54 9.58
N SER A 257 8.58 6.61 9.12
CA SER A 257 8.06 5.53 9.95
C SER A 257 8.98 4.32 10.01
N GLN A 258 9.91 4.15 9.07
CA GLN A 258 10.81 2.98 9.02
C GLN A 258 10.08 1.64 9.17
N SER A 259 8.88 1.57 8.61
CA SER A 259 8.03 0.38 8.68
C SER A 259 7.11 0.28 7.47
N ALA A 260 7.37 -0.72 6.62
CA ALA A 260 6.49 -1.06 5.50
C ALA A 260 5.08 -1.42 5.97
N VAL A 261 4.95 -2.20 7.05
CA VAL A 261 3.66 -2.66 7.57
C VAL A 261 2.82 -1.48 8.05
N TYR A 262 3.40 -0.55 8.81
CA TYR A 262 2.66 0.63 9.28
C TYR A 262 2.26 1.55 8.12
N THR A 263 3.13 1.68 7.11
CA THR A 263 2.84 2.43 5.87
C THR A 263 1.64 1.83 5.13
N ILE A 264 1.66 0.53 4.84
CA ILE A 264 0.57 -0.15 4.13
C ILE A 264 -0.72 -0.15 4.96
N ALA A 265 -0.62 -0.35 6.28
CA ALA A 265 -1.79 -0.27 7.16
C ALA A 265 -2.45 1.12 7.12
N THR A 266 -1.64 2.18 7.12
CA THR A 266 -2.13 3.57 7.00
C THR A 266 -2.79 3.80 5.64
N MET A 267 -2.19 3.31 4.55
CA MET A 267 -2.80 3.40 3.21
C MET A 267 -4.13 2.64 3.10
N SER A 268 -4.22 1.48 3.74
CA SER A 268 -5.40 0.61 3.68
C SER A 268 -6.63 1.24 4.34
N THR A 269 -6.45 2.26 5.19
CA THR A 269 -7.57 3.06 5.71
C THR A 269 -8.37 3.77 4.63
N ALA A 270 -7.82 3.97 3.43
CA ALA A 270 -8.58 4.53 2.32
C ALA A 270 -9.78 3.65 1.93
N LEU A 271 -9.74 2.33 2.19
CA LEU A 271 -10.80 1.39 1.82
C LEU A 271 -12.17 1.70 2.48
N PRO A 272 -12.28 1.83 3.82
CA PRO A 272 -13.54 2.27 4.44
C PRO A 272 -14.00 3.64 3.93
N PHE A 273 -13.08 4.59 3.70
CA PHE A 273 -13.45 5.89 3.16
C PHE A 273 -14.02 5.81 1.74
N VAL A 274 -13.51 4.91 0.91
CA VAL A 274 -14.05 4.63 -0.42
C VAL A 274 -15.46 4.05 -0.32
N GLY A 275 -15.73 3.14 0.61
CA GLY A 275 -17.08 2.61 0.86
C GLY A 275 -18.08 3.70 1.31
N ILE A 276 -17.66 4.57 2.23
CA ILE A 276 -18.45 5.74 2.65
C ILE A 276 -18.70 6.66 1.47
N TRP A 277 -17.67 6.95 0.67
CA TRP A 277 -17.78 7.82 -0.50
C TRP A 277 -18.81 7.30 -1.51
N TRP A 278 -18.74 6.03 -1.89
CA TRP A 278 -19.68 5.44 -2.85
C TRP A 278 -21.10 5.24 -2.30
N SER A 279 -21.27 5.34 -0.98
CA SER A 279 -22.60 5.38 -0.36
C SER A 279 -23.23 6.76 -0.37
N LEU A 280 -22.41 7.82 -0.46
CA LEU A 280 -22.84 9.22 -0.55
C LEU A 280 -22.98 9.71 -2.00
N PHE A 281 -22.13 9.21 -2.89
CA PHE A 281 -22.06 9.62 -4.29
C PHE A 281 -22.20 8.41 -5.21
N HIS A 282 -22.85 8.60 -6.36
CA HIS A 282 -22.83 7.63 -7.44
C HIS A 282 -22.45 8.29 -8.77
N VAL A 283 -21.90 7.50 -9.69
CA VAL A 283 -21.61 7.96 -11.05
C VAL A 283 -22.88 7.83 -11.89
N ALA A 284 -23.30 8.91 -12.54
CA ALA A 284 -24.41 8.87 -13.48
C ALA A 284 -23.94 8.43 -14.88
N PRO A 285 -24.31 7.22 -15.34
CA PRO A 285 -23.76 6.65 -16.59
C PRO A 285 -24.23 7.38 -17.86
N HIS A 286 -25.36 8.09 -17.80
CA HIS A 286 -25.95 8.77 -18.96
C HIS A 286 -25.63 10.27 -19.05
N THR A 287 -24.97 10.86 -18.05
CA THR A 287 -24.66 12.29 -18.01
C THR A 287 -23.17 12.51 -17.72
N THR A 288 -22.37 12.61 -18.78
CA THR A 288 -20.95 13.10 -18.79
C THR A 288 -19.98 12.54 -17.72
N GLY A 289 -20.37 11.50 -16.97
CA GLY A 289 -19.64 10.97 -15.81
C GLY A 289 -19.71 11.87 -14.56
N LEU A 290 -20.72 12.72 -14.40
CA LEU A 290 -20.86 13.56 -13.20
C LEU A 290 -21.17 12.70 -11.95
N LEU A 291 -20.55 13.08 -10.84
CA LEU A 291 -20.84 12.52 -9.52
C LEU A 291 -22.10 13.18 -8.98
N ILE A 292 -23.13 12.38 -8.74
CA ILE A 292 -24.39 12.85 -8.17
C ILE A 292 -24.40 12.50 -6.68
N TRP A 293 -24.66 13.51 -5.85
CA TRP A 293 -24.93 13.32 -4.43
C TRP A 293 -26.26 12.60 -4.26
N SER A 294 -26.22 11.36 -3.77
CA SER A 294 -27.41 10.57 -3.49
C SER A 294 -27.08 9.63 -2.33
N PRO A 295 -27.18 10.13 -1.09
CA PRO A 295 -26.87 9.34 0.08
C PRO A 295 -27.85 8.17 0.16
N SER A 296 -27.30 6.95 0.23
CA SER A 296 -28.07 5.74 0.42
C SER A 296 -27.51 4.95 1.59
N ILE A 297 -28.39 4.44 2.46
CA ILE A 297 -27.99 3.57 3.56
C ILE A 297 -27.79 2.18 2.97
N THR A 298 -26.52 1.84 2.74
CA THR A 298 -26.10 0.54 2.18
C THR A 298 -25.47 -0.30 3.28
N GLY A 299 -25.42 -1.62 3.11
CA GLY A 299 -24.63 -2.46 4.00
C GLY A 299 -23.15 -2.11 3.94
N GLU A 300 -22.63 -1.67 2.78
CA GLU A 300 -21.26 -1.14 2.64
C GLU A 300 -21.00 0.05 3.58
N LEU A 301 -21.94 0.99 3.68
CA LEU A 301 -21.84 2.14 4.58
C LEU A 301 -21.81 1.70 6.05
N VAL A 302 -22.71 0.81 6.44
CA VAL A 302 -22.80 0.31 7.81
C VAL A 302 -21.51 -0.42 8.20
N CYS A 303 -21.06 -1.35 7.35
CA CYS A 303 -19.80 -2.07 7.54
C CYS A 303 -18.59 -1.14 7.59
N ALA A 304 -18.50 -0.16 6.69
CA ALA A 304 -17.42 0.81 6.69
C ALA A 304 -17.39 1.67 7.97
N LEU A 305 -18.56 2.11 8.45
CA LEU A 305 -18.67 2.88 9.70
C LEU A 305 -18.35 2.04 10.94
N LEU A 306 -18.64 0.73 10.93
CA LEU A 306 -18.29 -0.18 12.02
C LEU A 306 -16.81 -0.58 12.02
N GLY A 307 -16.23 -0.81 10.83
CA GLY A 307 -14.83 -1.20 10.67
C GLY A 307 -13.86 -0.04 10.91
N LEU A 308 -14.21 1.19 10.52
CA LEU A 308 -13.33 2.36 10.62
C LEU A 308 -12.84 2.62 12.07
N PRO A 309 -13.67 2.64 13.13
CA PRO A 309 -13.20 2.78 14.51
C PRO A 309 -12.19 1.70 14.93
N ILE A 310 -12.42 0.44 14.52
CA ILE A 310 -11.54 -0.69 14.84
C ILE A 310 -10.16 -0.48 14.18
N ILE A 311 -10.16 -0.07 12.91
CA ILE A 311 -8.95 0.27 12.16
C ILE A 311 -8.20 1.42 12.83
N MET A 312 -8.90 2.48 13.23
CA MET A 312 -8.30 3.66 13.88
C MET A 312 -7.66 3.30 15.23
N VAL A 313 -8.32 2.47 16.04
CA VAL A 313 -7.75 1.95 17.29
C VAL A 313 -6.51 1.10 17.01
N GLY A 314 -6.58 0.19 16.05
CA GLY A 314 -5.45 -0.64 15.64
C GLY A 314 -4.24 0.18 15.17
N LEU A 315 -4.48 1.22 14.36
CA LEU A 315 -3.44 2.15 13.91
C LEU A 315 -2.83 2.95 15.05
N TYR A 316 -3.66 3.48 15.96
CA TYR A 316 -3.17 4.20 17.13
C TYR A 316 -2.26 3.31 17.99
N LEU A 317 -2.67 2.05 18.24
CA LEU A 317 -1.87 1.10 19.01
C LEU A 317 -0.58 0.71 18.28
N LEU A 318 -0.64 0.52 16.96
CA LEU A 318 0.53 0.22 16.15
C LEU A 318 1.53 1.39 16.14
N CYS A 319 1.03 2.61 15.99
CA CYS A 319 1.80 3.85 16.08
C CYS A 319 2.47 4.00 17.45
N LYS A 320 1.71 3.82 18.54
CA LYS A 320 2.22 3.88 19.91
C LYS A 320 3.31 2.83 20.16
N ALA A 321 3.08 1.59 19.73
CA ALA A 321 4.08 0.52 19.83
C ALA A 321 5.35 0.87 19.03
N HIS A 322 5.17 1.42 17.83
CA HIS A 322 6.27 1.85 16.99
C HIS A 322 7.16 2.89 17.67
N PHE A 323 6.56 3.95 18.20
CA PHE A 323 7.31 5.00 18.90
C PHE A 323 7.99 4.52 20.18
N LYS A 324 7.35 3.60 20.92
CA LYS A 324 7.95 3.02 22.13
C LYS A 324 9.25 2.26 21.81
N ASP A 325 9.25 1.44 20.76
CA ASP A 325 10.45 0.69 20.37
C ASP A 325 11.56 1.62 19.84
N TYR A 326 11.17 2.70 19.16
CA TYR A 326 12.12 3.72 18.70
C TYR A 326 12.79 4.44 19.89
N GLN A 327 12.02 4.79 20.92
CA GLN A 327 12.56 5.38 22.16
C GLN A 327 13.53 4.43 22.87
N TRP A 328 13.18 3.14 23.01
CA TRP A 328 14.07 2.15 23.60
C TRP A 328 15.36 1.95 22.82
N SER A 329 15.29 1.94 21.49
CA SER A 329 16.48 1.85 20.63
C SER A 329 17.42 3.05 20.80
N ARG A 330 16.87 4.26 21.02
CA ARG A 330 17.65 5.47 21.27
C ARG A 330 18.32 5.46 22.65
N ILE A 331 17.60 5.02 23.69
CA ILE A 331 18.15 4.94 25.06
C ILE A 331 19.26 3.89 25.16
N ALA A 332 19.12 2.77 24.45
CA ALA A 332 20.18 1.76 24.36
C ALA A 332 21.48 2.35 23.77
N ARG A 333 21.38 3.24 22.76
CA ARG A 333 22.55 3.91 22.18
C ARG A 333 23.21 4.92 23.13
N THR A 334 22.44 5.65 23.94
CA THR A 334 23.02 6.66 24.86
C THR A 334 23.76 6.02 26.03
N ASN A 335 23.31 4.86 26.53
CA ASN A 335 23.96 4.17 27.64
C ASN A 335 25.26 3.45 27.26
N VAL A 336 25.48 3.17 25.97
CA VAL A 336 26.78 2.64 25.50
C VAL A 336 27.84 3.76 25.39
N GLY A 337 27.44 5.02 25.26
CA GLY A 337 28.35 6.17 25.15
C GLY A 337 28.78 6.82 26.47
N SER A 338 28.09 6.55 27.60
CA SER A 338 28.30 7.28 28.85
C SER A 338 29.28 6.63 29.83
N ASN A 339 29.85 5.46 29.53
CA ASN A 339 30.73 4.73 30.47
C ASN A 339 32.23 5.04 30.34
N ASN A 340 32.62 6.08 29.59
CA ASN A 340 34.04 6.44 29.42
C ASN A 340 34.46 7.74 30.13
N ALA A 341 33.69 8.24 31.10
CA ALA A 341 34.01 9.50 31.79
C ALA A 341 34.06 9.35 33.31
N PHE A 342 34.74 8.32 33.82
CA PHE A 342 35.30 8.27 35.17
C PHE A 342 36.43 7.24 35.21
N ALA A 343 37.64 7.67 34.91
CA ALA A 343 38.89 7.08 35.37
C ALA A 343 39.99 8.14 35.25
#